data_AF-A0A2I0V7G3-F1
#
_entry.id   AF-A0A2I0V7G3-F1
#
_cell.length_a   1.000
_cell.length_b   1.000
_cell.length_c   1.000
_cell.angle_alpha   90.00
_cell.angle_beta   90.00
_cell.angle_gamma   90.00
#
_symmetry.space_group_name_H-M   'P 1'
#
loop_
_entity.id
_entity.type
_entity.pdbx_description
1 polymer ?
#
loop_
_entity_poly.entity_id
_entity_poly.type
_entity_poly.pdbx_seq_one_letter_code
_entity_poly.pdbx_strand_id
1 'polypeptide(L)'
;MDETNVFNAVDDDIKPFLNLSTNFYNRVYDDKQWFRSIFAWSRKEDVIQNQYDFFVQRMGGPPLYSQRKGHSALIGCHRPFPVLIKQHRDDYTICSRH
;
A
#
# COMPACT_ATOMS: atom_id res chain seq x y z
N MET A 1 -0.12 21.40 -9.03
CA MET A 1 -0.42 20.18 -9.80
C MET A 1 0.77 19.26 -9.62
N ASP A 2 0.57 17.95 -9.46
CA ASP A 2 1.69 16.99 -9.38
C ASP A 2 2.52 17.14 -10.68
N GLU A 3 3.79 17.56 -10.56
CA GLU A 3 4.62 18.07 -11.67
C GLU A 3 5.11 16.97 -12.63
N THR A 4 4.86 15.69 -12.34
CA THR A 4 5.16 14.57 -13.25
C THR A 4 4.23 13.41 -12.95
N ASN A 5 3.64 12.81 -13.99
CA ASN A 5 2.91 11.55 -13.86
C ASN A 5 3.92 10.44 -13.52
N VAL A 6 3.92 10.01 -12.26
CA VAL A 6 4.88 9.03 -11.75
C VAL A 6 4.72 7.69 -12.47
N PHE A 7 3.49 7.28 -12.82
CA PHE A 7 3.25 6.05 -13.58
C PHE A 7 4.00 6.07 -14.92
N ASN A 8 3.92 7.17 -15.66
CA ASN A 8 4.65 7.33 -16.92
C ASN A 8 6.16 7.40 -16.72
N ALA A 9 6.62 7.94 -15.59
CA ALA A 9 8.04 8.02 -15.26
C ALA A 9 8.65 6.67 -14.86
N VAL A 10 7.83 5.65 -14.52
CA VAL A 10 8.26 4.31 -14.15
C VAL A 10 7.82 3.25 -15.18
N ASP A 11 8.13 3.51 -16.45
CA ASP A 11 7.94 2.57 -17.57
C ASP A 11 6.49 2.34 -18.05
N ASP A 12 5.52 3.15 -17.62
CA ASP A 12 4.09 2.99 -17.98
C ASP A 12 3.54 1.57 -17.67
N ASP A 13 4.14 0.87 -16.69
CA ASP A 13 3.81 -0.51 -16.32
C ASP A 13 3.35 -0.58 -14.84
N ILE A 14 2.49 -1.54 -14.53
CA ILE A 14 2.09 -1.87 -13.16
C ILE A 14 3.20 -2.62 -12.40
N LYS A 15 4.15 -3.26 -13.10
CA LYS A 15 5.19 -4.09 -12.48
C LYS A 15 6.00 -3.38 -11.39
N PRO A 16 6.45 -2.12 -11.53
CA PRO A 16 7.16 -1.42 -10.45
C PRO A 16 6.33 -1.30 -9.18
N PHE A 17 5.04 -0.99 -9.29
CA PHE A 17 4.12 -0.87 -8.15
C PHE A 17 3.80 -2.24 -7.52
N LEU A 18 3.64 -3.28 -8.35
CA LEU A 18 3.45 -4.65 -7.89
C LEU A 18 4.69 -5.14 -7.12
N ASN A 19 5.89 -4.92 -7.67
CA ASN A 19 7.15 -5.31 -7.04
C ASN A 19 7.36 -4.55 -5.72
N LEU A 20 7.13 -3.23 -5.72
CA LEU A 20 7.18 -2.41 -4.51
C LEU A 20 6.26 -2.95 -3.42
N SER A 21 4.98 -3.17 -3.75
CA SER A 21 3.99 -3.63 -2.78
C SER A 21 4.29 -5.05 -2.29
N THR A 22 4.73 -5.93 -3.19
CA THR A 22 5.12 -7.30 -2.85
C THR A 22 6.32 -7.30 -1.89
N ASN A 23 7.36 -6.52 -2.19
CA ASN A 23 8.54 -6.40 -1.32
C ASN A 23 8.19 -5.83 0.05
N PHE A 24 7.35 -4.80 0.09
CA PHE A 24 6.85 -4.22 1.34
C PHE A 24 6.12 -5.27 2.20
N TYR A 25 5.15 -5.98 1.62
CA TYR A 25 4.38 -6.98 2.38
C TYR A 25 5.14 -8.28 2.66
N ASN A 26 6.18 -8.62 1.90
CA ASN A 26 7.12 -9.67 2.31
C ASN A 26 7.76 -9.30 3.65
N ARG A 27 8.35 -8.10 3.74
CA ARG A 27 8.96 -7.62 4.98
C ARG A 27 7.95 -7.51 6.13
N VAL A 28 6.76 -6.97 5.89
CA VAL A 28 5.69 -6.87 6.92
C VAL A 28 5.33 -8.22 7.52
N TYR A 29 5.24 -9.27 6.70
CA TYR A 29 4.85 -10.62 7.17
C TYR A 29 6.03 -11.40 7.76
N ASP A 30 7.27 -11.01 7.44
CA ASP A 30 8.51 -11.58 7.97
C ASP A 30 9.02 -10.86 9.25
N ASP A 31 8.53 -9.65 9.54
CA ASP A 31 8.94 -8.81 10.67
C ASP A 31 8.13 -9.08 11.96
N LYS A 32 8.21 -8.18 12.94
CA LYS A 32 7.66 -8.31 14.31
C LYS A 32 6.20 -8.74 14.32
N GLN A 33 5.92 -9.71 15.19
CA GLN A 33 4.60 -10.34 15.36
C GLN A 33 3.45 -9.34 15.57
N TRP A 34 3.69 -8.25 16.29
CA TRP A 34 2.65 -7.23 16.54
C TRP A 34 2.30 -6.44 15.26
N PHE A 35 3.25 -6.19 14.35
CA PHE A 35 2.98 -5.47 13.11
C PHE A 35 2.22 -6.37 12.13
N ARG A 36 2.64 -7.63 12.00
CA ARG A 36 1.88 -8.67 11.29
C ARG A 36 0.47 -8.84 11.84
N SER A 37 0.27 -8.69 13.15
CA SER A 37 -1.06 -8.87 13.78
C SER A 37 -2.11 -7.84 13.31
N ILE A 38 -1.68 -6.67 12.82
CA ILE A 38 -2.57 -5.68 12.20
C ILE A 38 -3.24 -6.27 10.96
N PHE A 39 -2.54 -7.14 10.22
CA PHE A 39 -3.02 -7.77 8.99
C PHE A 39 -3.57 -9.18 9.20
N ALA A 40 -3.76 -9.64 10.45
CA ALA A 40 -4.15 -11.02 10.76
C ALA A 40 -5.47 -11.46 10.09
N TRP A 41 -6.35 -10.50 9.79
CA TRP A 41 -7.66 -10.75 9.15
C TRP A 41 -7.65 -10.55 7.64
N SER A 42 -6.49 -10.26 7.03
CA SER A 42 -6.36 -10.03 5.60
C SER A 42 -5.43 -11.07 4.97
N ARG A 43 -5.77 -11.55 3.78
CA ARG A 43 -4.86 -12.36 2.98
C ARG A 43 -3.73 -11.47 2.46
N LYS A 44 -2.50 -11.99 2.46
CA LYS A 44 -1.30 -11.24 2.03
C LYS A 44 -1.45 -10.76 0.58
N GLU A 45 -2.01 -11.59 -0.27
CA GLU A 45 -2.26 -11.30 -1.68
C GLU A 45 -3.28 -10.15 -1.84
N ASP A 46 -4.31 -10.12 -1.00
CA ASP A 46 -5.32 -9.06 -1.04
C ASP A 46 -4.74 -7.71 -0.64
N VAL A 47 -3.88 -7.66 0.40
CA VAL A 47 -3.28 -6.39 0.85
C VAL A 47 -2.23 -5.86 -0.13
N ILE A 48 -1.48 -6.76 -0.77
CA ILE A 48 -0.60 -6.43 -1.89
C ILE A 48 -1.41 -5.83 -3.03
N GLN A 49 -2.50 -6.51 -3.44
CA GLN A 49 -3.34 -6.07 -4.54
C GLN A 49 -3.96 -4.69 -4.28
N ASN A 50 -4.52 -4.50 -3.09
CA ASN A 50 -5.12 -3.24 -2.70
C ASN A 50 -4.10 -2.08 -2.75
N GLN A 51 -2.87 -2.33 -2.32
CA GLN A 51 -1.85 -1.29 -2.26
C GLN A 51 -1.36 -0.91 -3.66
N TYR A 52 -1.00 -1.88 -4.52
CA TYR A 52 -0.50 -1.53 -5.85
C TYR A 52 -1.62 -0.94 -6.73
N ASP A 53 -2.86 -1.43 -6.63
CA ASP A 53 -4.01 -0.85 -7.35
C ASP A 53 -4.21 0.62 -6.96
N PHE A 54 -4.09 0.92 -5.66
CA PHE A 54 -4.23 2.27 -5.14
C PHE A 54 -3.09 3.16 -5.62
N PHE A 55 -1.84 2.69 -5.59
CA PHE A 55 -0.69 3.46 -6.06
C PHE A 55 -0.77 3.73 -7.56
N VAL A 56 -1.06 2.73 -8.40
CA VAL A 56 -1.23 2.93 -9.85
C VAL A 56 -2.25 4.03 -10.11
N GLN A 57 -3.43 3.95 -9.48
CA GLN A 57 -4.47 4.98 -9.64
C GLN A 57 -4.03 6.35 -9.11
N ARG A 58 -3.38 6.42 -7.94
CA ARG A 58 -3.00 7.69 -7.31
C ARG A 58 -1.84 8.38 -8.03
N MET A 59 -1.01 7.61 -8.72
CA MET A 59 0.22 8.04 -9.39
C MET A 59 0.04 8.32 -10.89
N GLY A 60 -1.21 8.32 -11.39
CA GLY A 60 -1.55 8.73 -12.75
C GLY A 60 -1.77 7.60 -13.76
N GLY A 61 -1.75 6.35 -13.31
CA GLY A 61 -2.13 5.19 -14.12
C GLY A 61 -3.64 4.91 -14.13
N PRO A 62 -4.08 3.74 -14.64
CA PRO A 62 -5.49 3.37 -14.72
C PRO A 62 -6.15 3.26 -13.33
N PRO A 63 -7.47 3.51 -13.20
CA PRO A 63 -8.19 3.55 -11.92
C PRO A 63 -8.54 2.14 -11.39
N LEU A 64 -7.53 1.26 -11.28
CA LEU A 64 -7.70 -0.15 -10.92
C LEU A 64 -8.38 -0.34 -9.56
N TYR A 65 -8.01 0.49 -8.57
CA TYR A 65 -8.58 0.39 -7.23
C TYR A 65 -10.07 0.72 -7.24
N SER A 66 -10.44 1.86 -7.82
CA SER A 66 -11.82 2.32 -7.82
C SER A 66 -12.73 1.48 -8.70
N GLN A 67 -12.21 0.88 -9.77
CA GLN A 67 -12.96 -0.11 -10.56
C GLN A 67 -13.32 -1.36 -9.74
N ARG A 68 -12.42 -1.82 -8.85
CA ARG A 68 -12.63 -3.04 -8.07
C ARG A 68 -13.33 -2.81 -6.73
N LYS A 69 -13.03 -1.71 -6.04
CA LYS A 69 -13.44 -1.45 -4.64
C LYS A 69 -14.21 -0.14 -4.43
N GLY A 70 -14.36 0.69 -5.46
CA GLY A 70 -14.99 2.00 -5.33
C GLY A 70 -14.09 3.03 -4.65
N HIS A 71 -14.67 3.92 -3.84
CA HIS A 71 -13.93 5.04 -3.25
C HIS A 71 -12.91 4.57 -2.19
N SER A 72 -11.69 5.09 -2.23
CA SER A 72 -10.56 4.61 -1.42
C SER A 72 -10.71 4.80 0.09
N ALA A 73 -11.54 5.75 0.54
CA ALA A 73 -11.98 5.95 1.93
C ALA A 73 -10.91 5.66 3.01
N LEU A 74 -9.67 6.13 2.80
CA LEU A 74 -8.48 5.66 3.51
C LEU A 74 -8.60 5.80 5.03
N ILE A 75 -9.16 6.92 5.51
CA ILE A 75 -9.39 7.18 6.93
C ILE A 75 -10.40 6.17 7.51
N GLY A 76 -11.47 5.86 6.77
CA GLY A 76 -12.47 4.88 7.19
C GLY A 76 -11.93 3.45 7.22
N CYS A 77 -11.10 3.08 6.24
CA CYS A 77 -10.50 1.75 6.16
C CYS A 77 -9.40 1.50 7.21
N HIS A 78 -8.76 2.55 7.73
CA HIS A 78 -7.74 2.45 8.79
C HIS A 78 -8.29 2.67 10.21
N ARG A 79 -9.53 3.18 10.33
CA ARG A 79 -10.23 3.40 11.62
C ARG A 79 -10.29 2.18 12.55
N PRO A 80 -10.41 0.92 12.06
CA PRO A 80 -10.47 -0.26 12.93
C PRO A 80 -9.12 -0.60 13.60
N PHE A 81 -8.02 -0.04 13.12
CA PHE A 81 -6.68 -0.36 13.62
C PHE A 81 -6.18 0.78 14.51
N PRO A 82 -5.56 0.48 15.66
CA PRO A 82 -5.02 1.51 16.54
C PRO A 82 -3.76 2.14 15.90
N VAL A 83 -3.94 3.12 15.00
CA VAL A 83 -2.86 3.95 14.42
C VAL A 83 -2.39 5.04 15.42
N LEU A 84 -2.44 4.74 16.72
CA LEU A 84 -2.44 5.74 17.79
C LEU A 84 -1.09 5.99 18.45
N ILE A 85 -0.03 5.28 18.08
CA ILE A 85 1.29 5.43 18.73
C ILE A 85 2.33 5.76 17.67
N LYS A 86 3.15 6.79 17.93
CA LYS A 86 4.26 7.30 17.10
C LYS A 86 5.10 6.17 16.46
N GLN A 87 5.29 5.07 17.19
CA GLN A 87 5.93 3.82 16.76
C GLN A 87 5.34 3.21 15.47
N HIS A 88 4.02 3.18 15.32
CA HIS A 88 3.35 2.61 14.14
C HIS A 88 3.64 3.39 12.86
N ARG A 89 3.85 4.72 12.97
CA ARG A 89 4.18 5.58 11.83
C ARG A 89 5.64 5.40 11.40
N ASP A 90 6.53 5.26 12.37
CA ASP A 90 7.97 5.11 12.14
C ASP A 90 8.28 3.76 11.47
N ASP A 91 7.65 2.66 11.91
CA ASP A 91 7.86 1.33 11.32
C ASP A 91 7.27 1.21 9.89
N TYR A 92 6.13 1.85 9.63
CA TYR A 92 5.57 1.95 8.28
C TYR A 92 6.52 2.71 7.35
N THR A 93 7.14 3.78 7.86
CA THR A 93 8.10 4.60 7.11
C THR A 93 9.43 3.86 6.87
N ILE A 94 9.88 3.04 7.82
CA ILE A 94 11.10 2.21 7.67
C ILE A 94 10.91 1.16 6.57
N CYS A 95 9.76 0.47 6.55
CA CYS A 95 9.47 -0.53 5.53
C CYS A 95 9.33 0.06 4.11
N SER A 96 9.00 1.35 3.98
CA SER A 96 8.86 2.04 2.68
C SER A 96 10.15 2.70 2.16
N ARG A 97 11.23 2.75 2.93
CA ARG A 97 12.45 3.51 2.59
C ARG A 97 13.64 2.69 2.08
N HIS A 98 13.54 1.36 2.09
CA HIS A 98 14.57 0.42 1.61
C HIS A 98 13.95 -0.59 0.65
#